data_AF-A0A539E6Y3-F1
#
_entry.id   AF-A0A539E6Y3-F1
#
_cell.length_a   1.000
_cell.length_b   1.000
_cell.length_c   1.000
_cell.angle_alpha   90.00
_cell.angle_beta   90.00
_cell.angle_gamma   90.00
#
_symmetry.space_group_name_H-M   'P 1'
#
loop_
_entity.id
_entity.type
_entity.pdbx_description
1 polymer ?
#
loop_
_entity_poly.entity_id
_entity_poly.type
_entity_poly.pdbx_seq_one_letter_code
_entity_poly.pdbx_strand_id
1 'polypeptide(L)' 'MAQVRRTITAAEMDKLSPQERADAIEAGRARSWDDVGDVFKADVLATASELGAQRRARRD' A
#
# COMPACT_ATOMS: atom_id res chain seq x y z
N MET A 1 -7.63 -15.74 -8.17
CA MET A 1 -8.84 -14.91 -8.04
C MET A 1 -8.52 -13.83 -7.02
N ALA A 2 -8.42 -12.56 -7.44
CA ALA A 2 -8.13 -11.46 -6.52
C ALA A 2 -9.36 -11.23 -5.64
N GLN A 3 -9.31 -11.68 -4.39
CA GLN A 3 -10.34 -11.39 -3.40
C GLN A 3 -10.39 -9.87 -3.26
N VAL A 4 -11.52 -9.26 -3.59
CA VAL A 4 -11.76 -7.82 -3.42
C VAL A 4 -11.60 -7.52 -1.92
N ARG A 5 -10.41 -7.07 -1.52
CA ARG A 5 -10.12 -6.70 -0.13
C ARG A 5 -10.91 -5.43 0.14
N ARG A 6 -12.03 -5.57 0.84
CA ARG A 6 -12.86 -4.45 1.27
C ARG A 6 -12.02 -3.54 2.16
N THR A 7 -11.89 -2.27 1.79
CA THR A 7 -11.27 -1.25 2.64
C THR A 7 -12.12 -1.08 3.90
N ILE A 8 -11.55 -1.36 5.07
CA ILE A 8 -12.20 -1.07 6.36
C ILE A 8 -11.92 0.39 6.68
N THR A 9 -12.98 1.18 6.85
CA THR A 9 -12.88 2.59 7.21
C THR A 9 -12.48 2.77 8.67
N ALA A 10 -11.98 3.96 9.03
CA ALA A 10 -11.66 4.29 10.42
C ALA A 10 -12.88 4.12 11.36
N ALA A 11 -14.07 4.51 10.91
CA ALA A 11 -15.31 4.35 11.68
C ALA A 11 -15.75 2.88 11.85
N GLU A 12 -15.40 2.00 10.90
CA GLU A 12 -15.59 0.56 11.06
C GLU A 12 -14.55 -0.02 12.02
N MET A 13 -13.29 0.42 11.94
CA MET A 13 -12.23 0.03 12.89
C MET A 13 -12.62 0.36 14.34
N ASP A 14 -13.31 1.47 14.57
CA ASP A 14 -13.70 1.87 15.92
C ASP A 14 -14.71 0.94 16.60
N LYS A 15 -15.44 0.17 15.80
CA LYS A 15 -16.42 -0.83 16.29
C LYS A 15 -15.77 -2.19 16.58
N LEU A 16 -14.52 -2.38 16.16
CA LEU A 16 -13.77 -3.62 16.36
C LEU A 16 -13.12 -3.65 17.74
N SER A 17 -13.10 -4.84 18.35
CA SER A 17 -12.26 -5.11 19.52
C SER A 17 -10.77 -4.94 19.18
N PRO A 18 -9.89 -4.77 20.20
CA PRO A 18 -8.46 -4.63 19.95
C PRO A 18 -7.85 -5.76 19.11
N GLN A 19 -8.29 -7.01 19.31
CA GLN A 19 -7.80 -8.16 18.55
C GLN A 19 -8.28 -8.12 17.10
N GLU A 20 -9.57 -7.85 16.87
CA GLU A 20 -10.11 -7.73 15.51
C GLU A 20 -9.47 -6.61 14.71
N ARG A 21 -9.09 -5.49 15.37
CA ARG A 21 -8.29 -4.44 14.73
C ARG A 21 -6.92 -4.94 14.30
N ALA A 22 -6.23 -5.68 15.16
CA ALA A 22 -4.92 -6.24 14.85
C ALA A 22 -5.00 -7.22 13.66
N ASP A 23 -6.00 -8.10 13.66
CA ASP A 23 -6.23 -9.07 12.59
C ASP A 23 -6.59 -8.38 11.27
N ALA A 24 -7.42 -7.32 11.31
CA ALA A 24 -7.76 -6.51 10.15
C ALA A 24 -6.54 -5.80 9.54
N ILE A 25 -5.66 -5.26 10.38
CA ILE A 25 -4.41 -4.62 9.92
C ILE A 25 -3.49 -5.66 9.28
N GLU A 26 -3.31 -6.81 9.91
CA GLU A 26 -2.44 -7.87 9.39
C GLU A 26 -2.96 -8.43 8.06
N ALA A 27 -4.28 -8.63 7.95
CA ALA A 27 -4.92 -9.03 6.70
C ALA A 27 -4.80 -7.97 5.58
N GLY A 28 -4.69 -6.69 5.95
CA GLY A 28 -4.50 -5.57 5.03
C GLY A 28 -3.08 -5.45 4.48
N ARG A 29 -2.08 -6.09 5.10
CA ARG A 29 -0.68 -6.00 4.65
C ARG A 29 -0.45 -6.79 3.37
N ALA A 30 0.25 -6.16 2.42
CA ALA A 30 0.87 -6.88 1.31
C ALA A 30 2.05 -7.71 1.86
N ARG A 31 2.07 -9.02 1.58
CA ARG A 31 3.15 -9.92 2.01
C ARG A 31 4.26 -10.01 0.97
N SER A 32 3.91 -9.72 -0.28
CA SER A 32 4.81 -9.67 -1.43
C SER A 32 4.49 -8.46 -2.29
N TRP A 33 5.42 -8.11 -3.19
CA TRP A 33 5.17 -7.06 -4.16
C TRP A 33 3.98 -7.38 -5.07
N ASP A 34 3.76 -8.66 -5.38
CA ASP A 34 2.66 -9.09 -6.24
C ASP A 34 1.27 -8.83 -5.63
N ASP A 35 1.17 -8.78 -4.30
CA ASP A 35 -0.06 -8.44 -3.58
C ASP A 35 -0.46 -6.96 -3.71
N VAL A 36 0.44 -6.10 -4.19
CA VAL A 36 0.19 -4.67 -4.33
C VAL A 36 -0.63 -4.41 -5.61
N GLY A 37 -1.65 -3.56 -5.52
CA GLY A 37 -2.48 -3.20 -6.67
C GLY A 37 -1.69 -2.45 -7.75
N ASP A 38 -2.01 -2.72 -9.01
CA ASP A 38 -1.23 -2.23 -10.16
C ASP A 38 -1.15 -0.70 -10.25
N VAL A 39 -2.24 -0.01 -9.89
CA VAL A 39 -2.27 1.46 -9.86
C VAL A 39 -1.20 2.00 -8.89
N PHE A 40 -1.16 1.48 -7.67
CA PHE A 40 -0.17 1.90 -6.68
C PHE A 40 1.25 1.52 -7.10
N LYS A 41 1.44 0.33 -7.71
CA LYS A 41 2.75 -0.05 -8.27
C LYS A 41 3.22 0.97 -9.31
N ALA A 42 2.34 1.39 -10.21
CA ALA A 42 2.66 2.35 -11.26
C ALA A 42 3.08 3.71 -10.65
N ASP A 43 2.33 4.21 -9.66
CA ASP A 43 2.64 5.48 -8.99
C ASP A 43 4.00 5.44 -8.27
N VAL A 44 4.30 4.34 -7.56
CA VAL A 44 5.59 4.14 -6.89
C VAL A 44 6.74 4.14 -7.90
N LEU A 45 6.60 3.40 -9.01
CA LEU A 45 7.64 3.33 -10.05
C LEU A 45 7.86 4.65 -10.77
N ALA A 46 6.78 5.39 -11.05
CA ALA A 46 6.86 6.74 -11.63
C ALA A 46 7.63 7.69 -10.69
N THR A 47 7.27 7.70 -9.41
CA THR A 47 7.93 8.52 -8.38
C THR A 47 9.41 8.15 -8.24
N ALA A 48 9.74 6.87 -8.22
CA ALA A 48 11.13 6.41 -8.14
C ALA A 48 11.96 6.84 -9.36
N SER A 49 11.36 6.81 -10.55
CA SER A 49 11.99 7.25 -11.79
C SER A 49 12.30 8.74 -11.77
N GLU A 50 11.34 9.56 -11.32
CA GLU A 50 11.50 11.00 -11.16
C GLU A 50 12.62 11.32 -10.16
N LEU A 51 12.62 10.69 -8.99
CA LEU A 51 13.65 10.90 -7.97
C LEU A 51 15.04 10.50 -8.49
N GLY A 52 15.13 9.41 -9.25
CA GLY A 52 16.37 9.00 -9.91
C GLY A 52 16.88 10.05 -10.91
N ALA A 53 15.99 10.65 -11.70
CA ALA A 53 16.33 11.71 -12.63
C ALA A 53 16.83 12.97 -11.91
N GLN A 54 16.12 13.40 -10.86
CA GLN A 54 16.52 14.54 -10.03
C GLN A 54 17.91 14.35 -9.41
N ARG A 55 18.23 13.13 -8.92
CA ARG A 55 19.54 12.82 -8.34
C ARG A 55 20.67 12.86 -9.37
N ARG A 56 20.42 12.44 -10.61
CA ARG A 56 21.41 12.52 -11.70
C ARG A 56 21.66 13.96 -12.12
N ALA A 57 20.61 14.74 -12.32
CA ALA A 57 20.70 16.16 -12.67
C ALA A 57 21.42 17.03 -11.62
N ARG A 58 21.51 16.58 -10.36
CA ARG A 58 22.27 17.25 -9.28
C ARG A 58 23.74 16.82 -9.20
N ARG A 59 24.15 15.79 -9.94
CA ARG A 59 25.54 15.31 -10.00
C ARG A 59 26.33 15.93 -11.14
N ASP A 60 25.65 16.46 -12.14
CA ASP A 60 26.20 17.23 -13.26
C ASP A 60 26.23 18.73 -12.92
#